data_AF-A0A7X8KF75-F1
#
_entry.id   AF-A0A7X8KF75-F1
#
_cell.length_a   1.000
_cell.length_b   1.000
_cell.length_c   1.000
_cell.angle_alpha   90.00
_cell.angle_beta   90.00
_cell.angle_gamma   90.00
#
_symmetry.space_group_name_H-M   'P 1'
#
loop_
_entity.id
_entity.type
_entity.pdbx_description
1 polymer ?
#
loop_
_entity_poly.entity_id
_entity_poly.type
_entity_poly.pdbx_seq_one_letter_code
_entity_poly.pdbx_strand_id
1 'polypeptide(L)'
;MKKLNKNIKIIVEKTDTGFSAYSKDYPIFTTGRTVPELLKNAFEATQFYFEDQFKVSYDNLKFEIDFAQFFKYYKVINAKFLAEKIGMNPTLLSQYVQGHKKPSESQTEKIISGIQQIGQELSEINLIYKR
;
A
#
# COMPACT_ATOMS: atom_id res chain seq x y z
N MET A 1 -11.15 -24.76 -13.55
CA MET A 1 -11.61 -23.72 -12.60
C MET A 1 -11.89 -22.42 -13.33
N LYS A 2 -12.91 -21.66 -12.91
CA LYS A 2 -13.23 -20.34 -13.50
C LYS A 2 -12.24 -19.29 -12.99
N LYS A 3 -11.99 -18.21 -13.74
CA LYS A 3 -11.23 -17.06 -13.21
C LYS A 3 -12.08 -16.28 -12.21
N LEU A 4 -11.44 -15.74 -11.17
CA LEU A 4 -12.12 -14.83 -10.25
C LEU A 4 -12.30 -13.46 -10.92
N ASN A 5 -13.55 -12.99 -11.03
CA ASN A 5 -13.89 -11.69 -11.62
C ASN A 5 -14.14 -10.59 -10.58
N LYS A 6 -13.66 -10.76 -9.35
CA LYS A 6 -13.85 -9.82 -8.24
C LYS A 6 -12.51 -9.34 -7.71
N ASN A 7 -12.53 -8.14 -7.13
CA ASN A 7 -11.42 -7.62 -6.34
C ASN A 7 -11.59 -8.06 -4.89
N ILE A 8 -10.49 -8.47 -4.27
CA ILE A 8 -10.39 -8.85 -2.87
C ILE A 8 -9.59 -7.78 -2.17
N LYS A 9 -10.20 -7.12 -1.19
CA LYS A 9 -9.51 -6.16 -0.35
C LYS A 9 -8.69 -6.90 0.70
N ILE A 10 -7.41 -6.54 0.79
CA ILE A 10 -6.45 -7.04 1.75
C ILE A 10 -5.89 -5.84 2.51
N ILE A 11 -6.13 -5.79 3.81
CA ILE A 11 -5.64 -4.74 4.70
C ILE A 11 -4.25 -5.14 5.18
N VAL A 12 -3.29 -4.22 5.05
CA VAL A 12 -1.90 -4.37 5.45
C VAL A 12 -1.64 -3.57 6.73
N GLU A 13 -0.98 -4.22 7.69
CA GLU A 13 -0.63 -3.62 8.98
C GLU A 13 0.86 -3.80 9.29
N LYS A 14 1.44 -2.80 9.96
CA LYS A 14 2.79 -2.89 10.51
C LYS A 14 2.67 -3.41 11.95
N THR A 15 3.39 -4.48 12.25
CA THR A 15 3.48 -5.06 13.60
C THR A 15 4.86 -4.80 14.20
N ASP A 16 5.11 -5.19 15.44
CA ASP A 16 6.44 -5.03 16.05
C ASP A 16 7.51 -5.93 15.40
N THR A 17 7.10 -7.10 14.90
CA THR A 17 8.00 -8.13 14.36
C THR A 17 8.01 -8.23 12.84
N GLY A 18 7.18 -7.44 12.14
CA GLY A 18 7.04 -7.50 10.69
C GLY A 18 5.78 -6.80 10.22
N PHE A 19 4.96 -7.53 9.50
CA PHE A 19 3.69 -7.10 8.93
C PHE A 19 2.63 -8.20 9.02
N SER A 20 1.37 -7.80 9.02
CA SER A 20 0.21 -8.67 8.82
C SER A 20 -0.60 -8.19 7.62
N ALA A 21 -1.30 -9.14 6.99
CA ALA A 21 -2.23 -8.87 5.90
C ALA A 21 -3.48 -9.71 6.11
N TYR A 22 -4.67 -9.13 5.98
CA TYR A 22 -5.92 -9.86 6.17
C TYR A 22 -7.07 -9.32 5.32
N SER A 23 -8.07 -10.15 5.04
CA SER A 23 -9.33 -9.73 4.44
C SER A 23 -10.43 -9.60 5.49
N LYS A 24 -11.33 -8.64 5.32
CA LYS A 24 -12.55 -8.53 6.15
C LYS A 24 -13.66 -9.45 5.68
N ASP A 25 -13.70 -9.73 4.39
CA ASP A 25 -14.80 -10.45 3.74
C ASP A 25 -14.54 -11.97 3.65
N TYR A 26 -13.28 -12.38 3.82
CA TYR A 26 -12.84 -13.77 3.67
C TYR A 26 -11.90 -14.15 4.81
N PRO A 27 -11.87 -15.43 5.25
CA PRO A 27 -10.97 -15.93 6.27
C PRO A 27 -9.54 -16.11 5.72
N ILE A 28 -8.98 -15.02 5.17
CA ILE A 28 -7.65 -14.95 4.58
C ILE A 28 -6.84 -14.00 5.45
N PHE A 29 -5.77 -14.52 6.04
CA PHE A 29 -4.83 -13.74 6.82
C PHE A 29 -3.44 -14.37 6.78
N THR A 30 -2.41 -13.55 6.89
CA THR A 30 -1.01 -13.98 6.88
C THR A 30 -0.10 -12.93 7.51
N THR A 31 1.18 -13.27 7.66
CA THR A 31 2.23 -12.39 8.15
C THR A 31 3.47 -12.47 7.27
N GLY A 32 4.35 -11.47 7.35
CA GLY A 32 5.66 -11.46 6.69
C GLY A 32 6.60 -10.51 7.40
N ARG A 33 7.92 -10.75 7.31
CA ARG A 33 8.93 -9.85 7.91
C ARG A 33 9.15 -8.61 7.05
N THR A 34 8.95 -8.73 5.74
CA THR A 34 9.05 -7.63 4.78
C THR A 34 7.75 -7.45 3.99
N VAL A 35 7.52 -6.28 3.42
CA VAL A 35 6.34 -6.04 2.56
C VAL A 35 6.32 -6.95 1.34
N PRO A 36 7.41 -7.14 0.56
CA PRO A 36 7.40 -8.07 -0.57
C PRO A 36 7.04 -9.51 -0.17
N GLU A 37 7.58 -9.99 0.96
CA GLU A 37 7.23 -11.30 1.52
C GLU A 37 5.75 -11.35 1.91
N LEU A 38 5.24 -10.33 2.61
CA LEU A 38 3.84 -10.26 3.01
C LEU A 38 2.89 -10.32 1.80
N LEU A 39 3.16 -9.54 0.76
CA LEU A 39 2.33 -9.49 -0.44
C LEU A 39 2.31 -10.85 -1.15
N LYS A 40 3.46 -11.52 -1.22
CA LYS A 40 3.57 -12.89 -1.74
C LYS A 40 2.74 -13.86 -0.90
N ASN A 41 2.91 -13.86 0.42
CA ASN A 41 2.19 -14.75 1.33
C ASN A 41 0.67 -14.52 1.27
N ALA A 42 0.24 -13.26 1.12
CA ALA A 42 -1.18 -12.91 1.03
C ALA A 42 -1.80 -13.40 -0.28
N PHE A 43 -1.03 -13.33 -1.37
CA PHE A 43 -1.42 -13.91 -2.65
C PHE A 43 -1.56 -15.43 -2.55
N GLU A 44 -0.59 -16.12 -1.98
CA GLU A 44 -0.63 -17.59 -1.78
C GLU A 44 -1.82 -18.00 -0.89
N ALA A 45 -2.05 -17.30 0.24
CA ALA A 45 -3.19 -17.56 1.12
C ALA A 45 -4.54 -17.34 0.40
N THR A 46 -4.61 -16.34 -0.48
CA THR A 46 -5.82 -16.10 -1.28
C THR A 46 -6.03 -17.19 -2.33
N GLN A 47 -4.97 -17.65 -2.98
CA GLN A 47 -5.05 -18.76 -3.93
C GLN A 47 -5.52 -20.04 -3.24
N PHE A 48 -4.97 -20.35 -2.07
CA PHE A 48 -5.34 -21.50 -1.26
C PHE A 48 -6.83 -21.47 -0.88
N TYR A 49 -7.33 -20.33 -0.39
CA TYR A 49 -8.74 -20.21 -0.02
C TYR A 49 -9.72 -20.45 -1.17
N PHE A 50 -9.34 -20.10 -2.40
CA PHE A 50 -10.20 -20.24 -3.59
C PHE A 50 -9.86 -21.44 -4.48
N GLU A 51 -8.95 -22.32 -4.06
CA GLU A 51 -8.32 -23.34 -4.93
C GLU A 51 -9.30 -24.36 -5.53
N ASP A 52 -10.46 -24.58 -4.91
CA ASP A 52 -11.47 -25.49 -5.44
C ASP A 52 -12.44 -24.83 -6.44
N GLN A 53 -12.53 -23.50 -6.42
CA GLN A 53 -13.59 -22.76 -7.10
C GLN A 53 -13.05 -21.86 -8.22
N PHE A 54 -12.01 -21.09 -7.91
CA PHE A 54 -11.53 -20.01 -8.76
C PHE A 54 -10.01 -19.98 -8.90
N LYS A 55 -9.55 -19.68 -10.11
CA LYS A 55 -8.16 -19.29 -10.34
C LYS A 55 -8.01 -17.81 -10.04
N VAL A 56 -7.24 -17.50 -8.99
CA VAL A 56 -6.92 -16.13 -8.57
C VAL A 56 -5.62 -15.65 -9.22
N SER A 57 -5.62 -14.42 -9.73
CA SER A 57 -4.43 -13.70 -10.18
C SER A 57 -4.07 -12.58 -9.19
N TYR A 58 -2.84 -12.11 -9.25
CA TYR A 58 -2.36 -11.05 -8.35
C TYR A 58 -3.19 -9.76 -8.50
N ASP A 59 -3.67 -9.44 -9.70
CA ASP A 59 -4.51 -8.27 -9.98
C ASP A 59 -5.84 -8.25 -9.23
N ASN A 60 -6.33 -9.43 -8.82
CA ASN A 60 -7.53 -9.54 -8.00
C ASN A 60 -7.33 -8.95 -6.60
N LEU A 61 -6.10 -8.89 -6.09
CA LEU A 61 -5.83 -8.38 -4.75
C LEU A 61 -5.64 -6.86 -4.78
N LYS A 62 -6.36 -6.17 -3.90
CA LYS A 62 -6.20 -4.74 -3.64
C LYS A 62 -5.71 -4.56 -2.22
N PHE A 63 -4.42 -4.23 -2.12
CA PHE A 63 -3.77 -3.99 -0.85
C PHE A 63 -4.03 -2.56 -0.38
N GLU A 64 -4.56 -2.42 0.83
CA GLU A 64 -4.87 -1.15 1.46
C GLU A 64 -4.09 -1.05 2.78
N ILE A 65 -3.48 0.10 3.05
CA ILE A 65 -2.77 0.38 4.30
C ILE A 65 -3.32 1.67 4.88
N ASP A 66 -3.45 1.74 6.21
CA ASP A 66 -3.84 2.97 6.88
C ASP A 66 -2.87 4.10 6.55
N PHE A 67 -3.43 5.30 6.33
CA PHE A 67 -2.69 6.47 5.91
C PHE A 67 -1.63 6.90 6.92
N ALA A 68 -1.99 6.97 8.21
CA ALA A 68 -1.06 7.38 9.25
C ALA A 68 0.05 6.32 9.42
N GLN A 69 -0.32 5.04 9.34
CA GLN A 69 0.63 3.93 9.39
C GLN A 69 1.61 3.96 8.21
N PHE A 70 1.14 4.26 7.00
CA PHE A 70 1.98 4.38 5.80
C PHE A 70 3.09 5.42 6.01
N PHE A 71 2.74 6.66 6.39
CA PHE A 71 3.74 7.71 6.60
C PHE A 71 4.62 7.48 7.83
N LYS A 72 4.12 6.80 8.86
CA LYS A 72 4.94 6.40 10.02
C LYS A 72 6.01 5.38 9.64
N TYR A 73 5.69 4.46 8.74
CA TYR A 73 6.59 3.38 8.33
C TYR A 73 7.52 3.81 7.18
N TYR A 74 6.98 4.37 6.11
CA TYR A 74 7.73 4.85 4.95
C TYR A 74 8.28 6.26 5.17
N LYS A 75 9.06 6.45 6.24
CA LYS A 75 9.68 7.75 6.60
C LYS A 75 10.58 8.33 5.50
N VAL A 76 10.99 7.50 4.54
CA VAL A 76 11.71 7.91 3.33
C VAL A 76 10.89 8.90 2.49
N ILE A 77 9.56 8.83 2.56
CA ILE A 77 8.68 9.79 1.87
C ILE A 77 8.62 11.07 2.70
N ASN A 78 9.31 12.09 2.21
CA ASN A 78 9.24 13.43 2.78
C ASN A 78 7.86 14.03 2.51
N ALA A 79 7.00 14.07 3.55
CA ALA A 79 5.65 14.61 3.45
C ALA A 79 5.63 16.06 2.95
N LYS A 80 6.60 16.90 3.34
CA LYS A 80 6.67 18.29 2.85
C LYS A 80 6.90 18.32 1.34
N PHE A 81 7.88 17.56 0.85
CA PHE A 81 8.17 17.47 -0.58
C PHE A 81 6.98 16.91 -1.37
N LEU A 82 6.33 15.86 -0.86
CA LEU A 82 5.13 15.31 -1.49
C LEU A 82 4.02 16.35 -1.58
N ALA A 83 3.77 17.11 -0.51
CA ALA A 83 2.78 18.17 -0.50
C ALA A 83 3.07 19.24 -1.56
N GLU A 84 4.33 19.71 -1.64
CA GLU A 84 4.76 20.68 -2.64
C GLU A 84 4.56 20.14 -4.06
N LYS A 85 4.98 18.90 -4.34
CA LYS A 85 4.85 18.25 -5.66
C LYS A 85 3.39 18.15 -6.10
N ILE A 86 2.48 17.80 -5.19
CA ILE A 86 1.04 17.69 -5.51
C ILE A 86 0.28 19.02 -5.35
N GLY A 87 0.95 20.15 -5.06
CA GLY A 87 0.28 21.43 -4.84
C GLY A 87 -0.73 21.38 -3.68
N MET A 88 -0.37 20.71 -2.58
CA MET A 88 -1.09 20.66 -1.31
C MET A 88 -0.34 21.50 -0.27
N ASN A 89 -1.07 22.12 0.65
CA ASN A 89 -0.45 22.80 1.78
C ASN A 89 0.34 21.79 2.65
N PRO A 90 1.65 21.97 2.90
CA PRO A 90 2.45 21.01 3.68
C PRO A 90 1.95 20.79 5.11
N THR A 91 1.45 21.83 5.76
CA THR A 91 0.85 21.75 7.10
C THR A 91 -0.41 20.88 7.07
N LEU A 92 -1.23 21.00 6.01
CA LEU A 92 -2.42 20.16 5.86
C LEU A 92 -2.07 18.68 5.71
N LEU A 93 -1.07 18.36 4.88
CA LEU A 93 -0.62 16.97 4.75
C LEU A 93 -0.03 16.45 6.08
N SER A 94 0.74 17.28 6.79
CA SER A 94 1.27 16.93 8.11
C SER A 94 0.15 16.62 9.11
N GLN A 95 -0.94 17.39 9.11
CA GLN A 95 -2.12 17.12 9.95
C GLN A 95 -2.79 15.79 9.61
N TYR A 96 -2.80 15.37 8.33
CA TYR A 96 -3.29 14.04 7.95
C TYR A 96 -2.38 12.93 8.44
N VAL A 97 -1.06 13.09 8.29
CA VAL A 97 -0.05 12.12 8.75
C VAL A 97 -0.12 11.91 10.26
N GLN A 98 -0.35 12.99 11.01
CA GLN A 98 -0.48 12.96 12.47
C GLN A 98 -1.86 12.47 12.95
N GLY A 99 -2.82 12.27 12.04
CA GLY A 99 -4.18 11.87 12.38
C GLY A 99 -5.04 12.99 12.99
N HIS A 100 -4.57 14.25 12.97
CA HIS A 100 -5.35 15.40 13.45
C HIS A 100 -6.50 15.77 12.51
N LYS A 101 -6.39 15.42 11.22
CA LYS A 101 -7.45 15.57 10.24
C LYS A 101 -7.57 14.33 9.37
N LYS A 102 -8.75 14.13 8.80
CA LYS A 102 -9.00 13.08 7.80
C LYS A 102 -9.11 13.70 6.41
N PRO A 103 -8.33 13.25 5.42
CA PRO A 103 -8.46 13.73 4.05
C PRO A 103 -9.81 13.31 3.45
N SER A 104 -10.36 14.13 2.54
CA SER A 104 -11.46 13.71 1.67
C SER A 104 -10.99 12.64 0.68
N GLU A 105 -11.92 11.99 0.01
CA GLU A 105 -11.62 11.02 -1.07
C GLU A 105 -10.73 11.66 -2.15
N SER A 106 -11.12 12.84 -2.66
CA SER A 106 -10.34 13.58 -3.65
C SER A 106 -8.93 13.95 -3.19
N GLN A 107 -8.75 14.30 -1.91
CA GLN A 107 -7.41 14.58 -1.37
C GLN A 107 -6.60 13.30 -1.21
N THR A 108 -7.25 12.19 -0.83
CA THR A 108 -6.62 10.88 -0.72
C THR A 108 -6.11 10.41 -2.08
N GLU A 109 -6.93 10.52 -3.14
CA GLU A 109 -6.55 10.22 -4.51
C GLU A 109 -5.38 11.10 -5.00
N LYS A 110 -5.40 12.40 -4.66
CA LYS A 110 -4.31 13.32 -4.98
C LYS A 110 -2.99 12.90 -4.32
N ILE A 111 -3.05 12.46 -3.07
CA ILE A 111 -1.87 12.00 -2.33
C ILE A 111 -1.35 10.66 -2.90
N ILE A 112 -2.25 9.70 -3.16
CA ILE A 112 -1.90 8.39 -3.72
C ILE A 112 -1.26 8.55 -5.10
N SER A 113 -1.86 9.36 -5.97
CA SER A 113 -1.30 9.60 -7.31
C SER A 113 0.08 10.26 -7.24
N GLY A 114 0.30 11.22 -6.33
CA GLY A 114 1.62 11.80 -6.10
C GLY A 114 2.67 10.79 -5.61
N ILE A 115 2.30 9.88 -4.71
CA ILE A 115 3.18 8.81 -4.24
C ILE A 115 3.54 7.86 -5.39
N GLN A 116 2.55 7.45 -6.19
CA GLN A 116 2.76 6.56 -7.33
C GLN A 116 3.67 7.19 -8.38
N GLN A 117 3.50 8.49 -8.69
CA GLN A 117 4.38 9.22 -9.59
C GLN A 117 5.83 9.26 -9.10
N ILE A 118 6.05 9.58 -7.81
CA ILE A 118 7.39 9.55 -7.21
C ILE A 118 7.97 8.13 -7.30
N GLY A 119 7.16 7.10 -7.00
CA GLY A 119 7.60 5.70 -7.11
C GLY A 119 8.06 5.34 -8.52
N GLN A 120 7.29 5.74 -9.54
CA GLN A 120 7.65 5.53 -10.94
C GLN A 120 8.94 6.26 -11.31
N GLU A 121 9.04 7.55 -10.99
CA GLU A 121 10.26 8.35 -11.23
C GLU A 121 11.50 7.68 -10.62
N LEU A 122 11.41 7.24 -9.36
CA LEU A 122 12.52 6.58 -8.67
C LEU A 122 12.88 5.22 -9.28
N SER A 123 11.91 4.51 -9.86
CA SER A 123 12.15 3.21 -10.50
C SER A 123 12.89 3.31 -11.84
N GLU A 124 12.85 4.48 -12.47
CA GLU A 124 13.43 4.73 -13.80
C GLU A 124 14.86 5.32 -13.74
N ILE A 125 15.32 5.75 -12.55
CA ILE A 125 16.59 6.46 -12.38
C ILE A 125 17.68 5.51 -11.88
N ASN A 126 18.84 5.54 -12.53
CA ASN A 126 20.07 4.90 -12.05
C ASN A 126 21.05 5.94 -11.49
N LEU A 127 21.65 5.65 -10.34
CA LEU A 127 22.66 6.53 -9.74
C LEU A 127 24.02 6.31 -10.41
N ILE A 128 24.68 7.40 -10.78
CA ILE A 128 26.08 7.38 -11.21
C ILE A 128 26.96 8.06 -10.17
N TYR A 129 28.11 7.47 -9.88
CA TYR A 129 29.17 8.10 -9.09
C TYR A 129 30.33 8.41 -10.01
N LYS A 130 30.62 9.70 -10.24
CA LYS A 130 31.91 10.10 -10.81
C LYS A 130 32.93 10.05 -9.68
N ARG A 131 33.91 9.16 -9.82
CA ARG A 131 35.13 9.18 -9.00
C ARG A 131 35.96 10.42 -9.33
#